data_AF-A0A661XAM9-F1
#
_entry.id   AF-A0A661XAM9-F1
#
_cell.length_a   1.000
_cell.length_b   1.000
_cell.length_c   1.000
_cell.angle_alpha   90.00
_cell.angle_beta   90.00
_cell.angle_gamma   90.00
#
_symmetry.space_group_name_H-M   'P 1'
#
loop_
_entity.id
_entity.type
_entity.pdbx_description
1 polymer ?
#
loop_
_entity_poly.entity_id
_entity_poly.type
_entity_poly.pdbx_seq_one_letter_code
_entity_poly.pdbx_strand_id
1 'polypeptide(L)'
;MGGLVTTRSTTVIGETDPNSKVHIKVSAITGIIYEDDTFADNQGKFQFTLTKLPPGFIGITATAVDPAGNEGKVVSNFIHKETILLWIGKPEAMIDNEKTYVDPDNKNVVPFILPPGRTMVPIRFISEAFGAKVLWDNATRTVTIIWGSTTIKLTIGVYTAKINDKDVKLDAPPIIREGRTFVPIRFISEAFGAQVLWDGTERKVTIIYPPSGS
;
A
#
# COMPACT_ATOMS: atom_id res chain seq x y z
N MET A 1 12.48 -4.90 12.86
CA MET A 1 11.63 -3.98 12.07
C MET A 1 11.85 -4.32 10.60
N GLY A 2 10.95 -5.10 10.01
CA GLY A 2 10.91 -5.34 8.58
C GLY A 2 9.47 -5.14 8.14
N GLY A 3 9.20 -4.05 7.44
CA GLY A 3 7.91 -3.87 6.79
C GLY A 3 7.89 -4.67 5.49
N LEU A 4 6.74 -5.20 5.10
CA LEU A 4 6.57 -5.68 3.74
C LEU A 4 6.65 -4.47 2.81
N VAL A 5 7.71 -4.38 2.03
CA VAL A 5 7.80 -3.42 0.93
C VAL A 5 7.67 -4.23 -0.35
N THR A 6 6.58 -4.06 -1.09
CA THR A 6 6.44 -4.64 -2.41
C THR A 6 7.55 -4.12 -3.32
N THR A 7 8.32 -5.04 -3.89
CA THR A 7 9.63 -4.80 -4.53
C THR A 7 9.53 -4.36 -5.98
N ARG A 8 8.36 -3.88 -6.43
CA ARG A 8 8.14 -3.61 -7.85
C ARG A 8 9.04 -2.47 -8.34
N SER A 9 9.72 -2.73 -9.45
CA SER A 9 10.54 -1.76 -10.17
C SER A 9 9.97 -1.48 -11.54
N THR A 10 10.06 -0.24 -12.00
CA THR A 10 9.78 0.12 -13.39
C THR A 10 10.87 1.03 -13.91
N THR A 11 11.11 0.98 -15.21
CA THR A 11 12.06 1.85 -15.89
C THR A 11 11.28 2.89 -16.65
N VAL A 12 11.62 4.15 -16.44
CA VAL A 12 11.09 5.29 -17.19
C VAL A 12 12.19 5.77 -18.12
N ILE A 13 11.83 5.96 -19.39
CA ILE A 13 12.70 6.48 -20.43
C ILE A 13 12.08 7.76 -21.00
N GLY A 14 12.90 8.68 -21.46
CA GLY A 14 12.45 9.89 -22.14
C GLY A 14 13.53 10.52 -23.01
N GLU A 15 13.11 11.50 -23.79
CA GLU A 15 13.96 12.25 -24.72
C GLU A 15 13.76 13.76 -24.49
N THR A 16 14.83 14.53 -24.65
CA THR A 16 14.89 15.99 -24.52
C THR A 16 16.09 16.50 -25.33
N ASP A 17 16.42 17.79 -25.25
CA ASP A 17 17.61 18.32 -25.89
C ASP A 17 18.90 17.74 -25.25
N PRO A 18 19.97 17.51 -26.02
CA PRO A 18 21.20 16.92 -25.51
C PRO A 18 21.76 17.64 -24.28
N ASN A 19 22.20 16.87 -23.29
CA ASN A 19 22.78 17.38 -22.04
C ASN A 19 21.83 18.23 -21.19
N SER A 20 20.52 18.23 -21.45
CA SER A 20 19.54 18.90 -20.60
C SER A 20 19.57 18.32 -19.18
N LYS A 21 19.42 19.19 -18.17
CA LYS A 21 19.21 18.76 -16.79
C LYS A 21 17.76 18.30 -16.66
N VAL A 22 17.54 17.08 -16.19
CA VAL A 22 16.22 16.49 -16.02
C VAL A 22 15.94 16.29 -14.53
N HIS A 23 14.90 16.96 -14.03
CA HIS A 23 14.39 16.82 -12.68
C HIS A 23 13.14 15.93 -12.69
N ILE A 24 13.16 14.87 -11.88
CA ILE A 24 12.10 13.85 -11.83
C ILE A 24 11.42 13.92 -10.46
N LYS A 25 10.09 13.95 -10.47
CA LYS A 25 9.26 13.73 -9.28
C LYS A 25 8.28 12.60 -9.54
N VAL A 26 8.18 11.67 -8.60
CA VAL A 26 7.15 10.62 -8.60
C VAL A 26 6.31 10.76 -7.36
N SER A 27 5.00 10.71 -7.56
CA SER A 27 4.00 10.89 -6.53
C SER A 27 3.03 9.72 -6.50
N ALA A 28 2.56 9.41 -5.29
CA ALA A 28 1.44 8.51 -5.02
C ALA A 28 0.47 9.22 -4.08
N ILE A 29 -0.60 8.54 -3.66
CA ILE A 29 -1.53 9.07 -2.64
C ILE A 29 -0.83 9.40 -1.31
N THR A 30 0.31 8.76 -1.05
CA THR A 30 1.15 8.99 0.13
C THR A 30 2.03 10.24 0.05
N GLY A 31 2.06 10.92 -1.10
CA GLY A 31 2.89 12.11 -1.35
C GLY A 31 3.97 11.84 -2.41
N ILE A 32 5.05 12.63 -2.37
CA ILE A 32 6.23 12.39 -3.21
C ILE A 32 6.96 11.16 -2.67
N ILE A 33 7.15 10.16 -3.52
CA ILE A 33 7.77 8.88 -3.17
C ILE A 33 9.17 8.71 -3.78
N TYR A 34 9.51 9.52 -4.79
CA TYR A 34 10.83 9.59 -5.38
C TYR A 34 11.05 10.97 -5.99
N GLU A 35 12.22 11.54 -5.81
CA GLU A 35 12.62 12.82 -6.39
C GLU A 35 14.13 12.80 -6.61
N ASP A 36 14.56 13.08 -7.84
CA ASP A 36 15.96 13.00 -8.22
C ASP A 36 16.27 13.88 -9.44
N ASP A 37 17.55 14.18 -9.62
CA ASP A 37 18.08 14.88 -10.79
C ASP A 37 18.94 13.93 -11.62
N THR A 38 18.80 14.01 -12.94
CA THR A 38 19.68 13.34 -13.90
C THR A 38 20.00 14.27 -15.06
N PHE A 39 20.84 13.80 -15.98
CA PHE A 39 21.13 14.49 -17.22
C PHE A 39 20.75 13.61 -18.40
N ALA A 40 20.21 14.22 -19.44
CA ALA A 40 20.12 13.59 -20.74
C ALA A 40 21.52 13.37 -21.32
N ASP A 41 21.72 12.27 -22.02
CA ASP A 41 22.97 11.99 -22.71
C ASP A 41 23.18 12.92 -23.93
N ASN A 42 24.26 12.68 -24.68
CA ASN A 42 24.58 13.45 -25.88
C ASN A 42 23.59 13.24 -27.05
N GLN A 43 22.67 12.27 -26.94
CA GLN A 43 21.56 12.04 -27.86
C GLN A 43 20.24 12.58 -27.30
N GLY A 44 20.25 13.20 -26.12
CA GLY A 44 19.04 13.71 -25.48
C GLY A 44 18.24 12.66 -24.72
N LYS A 45 18.76 11.44 -24.54
CA LYS A 45 18.05 10.35 -23.86
C LYS A 45 18.35 10.33 -22.38
N PHE A 46 17.33 10.04 -21.58
CA PHE A 46 17.49 9.78 -20.16
C PHE A 46 16.68 8.56 -19.74
N GLN A 47 17.14 7.92 -18.68
CA GLN A 47 16.47 6.77 -18.08
C GLN A 47 16.61 6.83 -16.56
N PHE A 48 15.58 6.40 -15.84
CA PHE A 48 15.66 6.13 -14.41
C PHE A 48 14.84 4.91 -14.03
N THR A 49 15.26 4.24 -12.96
CA THR A 49 14.58 3.06 -12.43
C THR A 49 13.94 3.39 -11.11
N LEU A 50 12.61 3.29 -11.06
CA LEU A 50 11.84 3.35 -9.83
C LEU A 50 11.86 1.98 -9.19
N THR A 51 12.01 1.92 -7.87
CA THR A 51 11.91 0.69 -7.08
C THR A 51 10.97 0.95 -5.90
N LYS A 52 10.36 -0.11 -5.35
CA LYS A 52 9.51 -0.03 -4.15
C LYS A 52 8.30 0.88 -4.32
N LEU A 53 7.66 0.81 -5.48
CA LEU A 53 6.45 1.58 -5.73
C LEU A 53 5.29 1.03 -4.89
N PRO A 54 4.56 1.86 -4.13
CA PRO A 54 3.33 1.44 -3.46
C PRO A 54 2.24 1.18 -4.52
N PRO A 55 1.25 0.35 -4.21
CA PRO A 55 0.11 0.20 -5.11
C PRO A 55 -0.75 1.47 -5.14
N GLY A 56 -1.48 1.65 -6.24
CA GLY A 56 -2.36 2.80 -6.46
C GLY A 56 -2.02 3.60 -7.70
N PHE A 57 -2.51 4.83 -7.75
CA PHE A 57 -2.24 5.79 -8.82
C PHE A 57 -0.87 6.42 -8.63
N ILE A 58 -0.01 6.28 -9.63
CA ILE A 58 1.34 6.81 -9.64
C ILE A 58 1.44 7.89 -10.71
N GLY A 59 1.84 9.10 -10.29
CA GLY A 59 2.11 10.22 -11.17
C GLY A 59 3.61 10.49 -11.26
N ILE A 60 4.12 10.58 -12.48
CA ILE A 60 5.51 10.92 -12.79
C ILE A 60 5.51 12.29 -13.46
N THR A 61 6.34 13.18 -12.95
CA THR A 61 6.64 14.48 -13.56
C THR A 61 8.12 14.52 -13.91
N ALA A 62 8.45 14.77 -15.17
CA ALA A 62 9.81 15.06 -15.61
C ALA A 62 9.85 16.50 -16.11
N THR A 63 10.80 17.28 -15.61
CA THR A 63 11.06 18.66 -16.03
C THR A 63 12.48 18.74 -16.55
N ALA A 64 12.65 19.04 -17.83
CA ALA A 64 13.95 19.18 -18.46
C ALA A 64 14.25 20.66 -18.68
N VAL A 65 15.48 21.08 -18.37
CA VAL A 65 15.99 22.41 -18.66
C VAL A 65 17.19 22.25 -19.60
N ASP A 66 17.08 22.82 -20.79
CA ASP A 66 18.14 22.77 -21.80
C ASP A 66 19.33 23.69 -21.41
N PRO A 67 20.50 23.58 -22.09
CA PRO A 67 21.63 24.47 -21.82
C PRO A 67 21.38 25.96 -22.09
N ALA A 68 20.34 26.31 -22.85
CA ALA A 68 19.92 27.69 -23.10
C ALA A 68 18.98 28.23 -22.01
N GLY A 69 18.53 27.38 -21.08
CA GLY A 69 17.62 27.71 -19.99
C GLY A 69 16.14 27.54 -20.32
N ASN A 70 15.77 26.95 -21.46
CA ASN A 70 14.38 26.66 -21.78
C ASN A 70 13.90 25.43 -21.00
N GLU A 71 12.66 25.48 -20.52
CA GLU A 71 12.06 24.41 -19.73
C GLU A 71 10.98 23.65 -20.52
N GLY A 72 11.05 22.32 -20.47
CA GLY A 72 9.99 21.42 -20.92
C GLY A 72 9.51 20.52 -19.79
N LYS A 73 8.20 20.29 -19.68
CA LYS A 73 7.61 19.46 -18.62
C LYS A 73 6.67 18.42 -19.19
N VAL A 74 6.84 17.18 -18.76
CA VAL A 74 5.97 16.04 -19.08
C VAL A 74 5.40 15.44 -17.80
N VAL A 75 4.11 15.11 -17.84
CA VAL A 75 3.42 14.39 -16.78
C VAL A 75 2.85 13.09 -17.36
N SER A 76 3.13 11.97 -16.70
CA SER A 76 2.60 10.66 -17.04
C SER A 76 2.00 10.01 -15.80
N ASN A 77 0.92 9.25 -15.97
CA ASN A 77 0.24 8.56 -14.88
C ASN A 77 0.04 7.08 -15.24
N PHE A 78 0.20 6.19 -14.25
CA PHE A 78 -0.13 4.79 -14.39
C PHE A 78 -0.72 4.22 -13.10
N ILE A 79 -1.33 3.05 -13.20
CA ILE A 79 -1.90 2.33 -12.06
C ILE A 79 -0.98 1.17 -11.71
N HIS A 80 -0.41 1.18 -10.51
CA HIS A 80 0.20 -0.01 -9.93
C HIS A 80 -0.86 -0.81 -9.20
N LYS A 81 -1.29 -1.91 -9.81
CA LYS A 81 -2.19 -2.88 -9.17
C LYS A 81 -1.43 -3.84 -8.29
N GLU A 82 -1.96 -4.11 -7.11
CA GLU A 82 -1.51 -5.12 -6.16
C GLU A 82 -2.64 -6.07 -5.79
N THR A 83 -2.30 -7.36 -5.70
CA THR A 83 -3.21 -8.43 -5.28
C THR A 83 -2.63 -9.17 -4.08
N ILE A 84 -3.38 -9.20 -2.97
CA ILE A 84 -3.01 -9.91 -1.75
C ILE A 84 -3.91 -11.14 -1.61
N LEU A 85 -3.32 -12.33 -1.43
CA LEU A 85 -4.01 -13.57 -1.13
C LEU A 85 -3.71 -14.04 0.28
N LEU A 86 -4.75 -14.41 1.02
CA LEU A 86 -4.69 -14.94 2.38
C LEU A 86 -5.57 -16.19 2.50
N TRP A 87 -5.15 -17.17 3.30
CA TRP A 87 -5.94 -18.36 3.59
C TRP A 87 -6.27 -18.46 5.07
N ILE A 88 -7.52 -18.81 5.38
CA ILE A 88 -7.95 -18.96 6.78
C ILE A 88 -7.19 -20.10 7.46
N GLY A 89 -6.60 -19.80 8.62
CA GLY A 89 -5.84 -20.76 9.42
C GLY A 89 -4.44 -21.06 8.88
N LYS A 90 -3.96 -20.30 7.88
CA LYS A 90 -2.63 -20.47 7.29
C LYS A 90 -1.78 -19.22 7.53
N PRO A 91 -0.49 -19.37 7.88
CA PRO A 91 0.41 -18.24 7.99
C PRO A 91 0.90 -17.76 6.62
N GLU A 92 0.82 -18.59 5.58
CA GLU A 92 1.20 -18.21 4.22
C GLU A 92 0.24 -17.18 3.63
N ALA A 93 0.83 -16.27 2.86
CA ALA A 93 0.15 -15.28 2.06
C ALA A 93 0.83 -15.17 0.69
N MET A 94 0.18 -14.52 -0.27
CA MET A 94 0.83 -14.07 -1.49
C MET A 94 0.57 -12.59 -1.69
N ILE A 95 1.59 -11.87 -2.17
CA ILE A 95 1.42 -10.51 -2.69
C ILE A 95 1.93 -10.54 -4.12
N ASP A 96 1.08 -10.24 -5.09
CA ASP A 96 1.45 -10.14 -6.49
C ASP A 96 2.14 -11.40 -7.06
N ASN A 97 1.64 -12.57 -6.62
CA ASN A 97 2.16 -13.91 -6.90
C ASN A 97 3.46 -14.30 -6.18
N GLU A 98 4.07 -13.40 -5.39
CA GLU A 98 5.20 -13.74 -4.54
C GLU A 98 4.70 -14.29 -3.20
N LYS A 99 5.26 -15.45 -2.80
CA LYS A 99 4.93 -16.08 -1.52
C LYS A 99 5.53 -15.28 -0.37
N THR A 100 4.72 -15.04 0.66
CA THR A 100 5.14 -14.40 1.90
C THR A 100 4.40 -15.00 3.10
N TYR A 101 4.56 -14.40 4.28
CA TYR A 101 3.85 -14.76 5.50
C TYR A 101 3.07 -13.56 6.04
N VAL A 102 1.90 -13.82 6.61
CA VAL A 102 1.07 -12.79 7.26
C VAL A 102 1.79 -12.13 8.45
N ASP A 103 2.73 -12.85 9.05
CA ASP A 103 3.66 -12.34 10.04
C ASP A 103 4.97 -13.15 9.92
N PRO A 104 6.03 -12.56 9.31
CA PRO A 104 7.32 -13.21 9.18
C PRO A 104 7.97 -13.58 10.52
N ASP A 105 7.65 -12.85 11.59
CA ASP A 105 8.23 -13.03 12.92
C ASP A 105 7.46 -14.08 13.74
N ASN A 106 6.19 -14.35 13.42
CA ASN A 106 5.36 -15.29 14.17
C ASN A 106 4.36 -16.07 13.29
N LYS A 107 4.72 -17.31 12.94
CA LYS A 107 3.88 -18.21 12.12
C LYS A 107 2.61 -18.73 12.79
N ASN A 108 2.38 -18.43 14.08
CA ASN A 108 1.10 -18.74 14.75
C ASN A 108 0.04 -17.67 14.47
N VAL A 109 0.45 -16.49 14.00
CA VAL A 109 -0.46 -15.45 13.54
C VAL A 109 -1.05 -15.93 12.22
N VAL A 110 -2.36 -16.19 12.21
CA VAL A 110 -3.08 -16.66 11.02
C VAL A 110 -4.43 -15.95 10.91
N PRO A 111 -4.92 -15.65 9.70
CA PRO A 111 -6.29 -15.19 9.50
C PRO A 111 -7.29 -16.20 10.07
N PHE A 112 -8.40 -15.72 10.64
CA PHE A 112 -9.42 -16.60 11.22
C PHE A 112 -10.82 -16.05 11.07
N ILE A 113 -11.83 -16.89 11.31
CA ILE A 113 -13.23 -16.48 11.31
C ILE A 113 -13.68 -16.32 12.76
N LEU A 114 -14.06 -15.09 13.13
CA LEU A 114 -14.70 -14.78 14.40
C LEU A 114 -16.22 -15.05 14.28
N PRO A 115 -16.83 -15.84 15.18
CA PRO A 115 -18.29 -16.02 15.21
C PRO A 115 -19.02 -14.66 15.35
N PRO A 116 -20.13 -14.43 14.61
CA PRO A 116 -20.89 -15.39 13.80
C PRO A 116 -20.43 -15.52 12.34
N GLY A 117 -19.31 -14.93 11.92
CA GLY A 117 -18.84 -15.03 10.53
C GLY A 117 -18.11 -13.79 10.03
N ARG A 118 -17.09 -13.35 10.75
CA ARG A 118 -16.23 -12.22 10.33
C ARG A 118 -14.81 -12.70 10.14
N THR A 119 -14.28 -12.54 8.94
CA THR A 119 -12.87 -12.83 8.67
C THR A 119 -12.00 -11.75 9.28
N MET A 120 -11.16 -12.16 10.22
CA MET A 120 -10.23 -11.34 10.97
C MET A 120 -8.82 -11.54 10.42
N VAL A 121 -8.11 -10.44 10.15
CA VAL A 121 -6.75 -10.44 9.59
C VAL A 121 -5.81 -9.57 10.42
N PRO A 122 -4.50 -9.88 10.47
CA PRO A 122 -3.52 -9.02 11.12
C PRO A 122 -3.47 -7.66 10.42
N ILE A 123 -3.75 -6.59 11.17
CA ILE A 123 -3.92 -5.27 10.57
C ILE A 123 -2.65 -4.73 9.91
N ARG A 124 -1.49 -5.05 10.51
CA ARG A 124 -0.20 -4.57 10.04
C ARG A 124 0.15 -5.12 8.66
N PHE A 125 -0.07 -6.42 8.44
CA PHE A 125 0.20 -7.08 7.16
C PHE A 125 -0.53 -6.40 6.00
N ILE A 126 -1.83 -6.15 6.17
CA ILE A 126 -2.65 -5.48 5.15
C ILE A 126 -2.20 -4.03 4.96
N SER A 127 -2.02 -3.29 6.06
CA SER A 127 -1.72 -1.86 6.00
C SER A 127 -0.36 -1.57 5.36
N GLU A 128 0.66 -2.33 5.73
CA GLU A 128 2.02 -2.15 5.21
C GLU A 128 2.13 -2.56 3.74
N ALA A 129 1.38 -3.57 3.29
CA ALA A 129 1.29 -3.92 1.87
C ALA A 129 0.81 -2.73 1.02
N PHE A 130 -0.15 -1.94 1.53
CA PHE A 130 -0.59 -0.69 0.89
C PHE A 130 0.35 0.51 1.11
N GLY A 131 1.52 0.32 1.71
CA GLY A 131 2.48 1.38 2.03
C GLY A 131 2.06 2.28 3.20
N ALA A 132 1.09 1.86 4.01
CA ALA A 132 0.62 2.63 5.16
C ALA A 132 1.51 2.43 6.39
N LYS A 133 1.65 3.48 7.19
CA LYS A 133 2.34 3.42 8.48
C LYS A 133 1.39 2.98 9.58
N VAL A 134 1.81 2.04 10.43
CA VAL A 134 1.01 1.55 11.56
C VAL A 134 1.68 1.90 12.90
N LEU A 135 0.94 2.61 13.75
CA LEU A 135 1.36 3.03 15.08
C LEU A 135 0.51 2.32 16.14
N TRP A 136 1.12 2.00 17.28
CA TRP A 136 0.45 1.45 18.45
C TRP A 136 0.60 2.38 19.63
N ASP A 137 -0.51 2.76 20.24
CA ASP A 137 -0.55 3.42 21.54
C ASP A 137 -0.98 2.39 22.59
N ASN A 138 -0.08 2.08 23.52
CA ASN A 138 -0.34 1.12 24.58
C ASN A 138 -1.26 1.66 25.68
N ALA A 139 -1.21 2.97 25.96
CA ALA A 139 -2.00 3.58 27.03
C ALA A 139 -3.48 3.58 26.66
N THR A 140 -3.80 3.91 25.40
CA THR A 140 -5.19 3.93 24.91
C THR A 140 -5.61 2.64 24.23
N ARG A 141 -4.68 1.69 24.05
CA ARG A 141 -4.87 0.47 23.26
C ARG A 141 -5.40 0.77 21.86
N THR A 142 -4.78 1.74 21.20
CA THR A 142 -5.21 2.25 19.89
C THR A 142 -4.18 1.93 18.81
N VAL A 143 -4.64 1.35 17.71
CA VAL A 143 -3.88 1.32 16.45
C VAL A 143 -4.23 2.55 15.63
N THR A 144 -3.20 3.27 15.18
CA THR A 144 -3.36 4.37 14.21
C THR A 144 -2.67 3.98 12.90
N ILE A 145 -3.41 3.99 11.80
CA ILE A 145 -2.88 3.78 10.45
C ILE A 145 -2.87 5.12 9.74
N ILE A 146 -1.75 5.43 9.08
CA ILE A 146 -1.59 6.64 8.27
C ILE A 146 -1.29 6.20 6.84
N TRP A 147 -2.15 6.60 5.91
CA TRP A 147 -2.05 6.29 4.50
C TRP A 147 -2.38 7.54 3.66
N GLY A 148 -1.33 8.22 3.21
CA GLY A 148 -1.47 9.55 2.64
C GLY A 148 -2.14 10.51 3.62
N SER A 149 -3.21 11.16 3.17
CA SER A 149 -4.02 12.04 4.03
C SER A 149 -5.02 11.27 4.90
N THR A 150 -5.18 9.96 4.71
CA THR A 150 -6.13 9.14 5.46
C THR A 150 -5.53 8.67 6.77
N THR A 151 -6.20 8.99 7.88
CA THR A 151 -5.88 8.48 9.22
C THR A 151 -7.00 7.58 9.72
N ILE A 152 -6.67 6.34 10.07
CA ILE A 152 -7.61 5.35 10.62
C ILE A 152 -7.21 5.08 12.07
N LYS A 153 -8.12 5.27 13.01
CA LYS A 153 -7.91 4.95 14.44
C LYS A 153 -8.86 3.86 14.88
N LEU A 154 -8.30 2.84 15.52
CA LEU A 154 -8.98 1.63 15.96
C LEU A 154 -8.61 1.34 17.42
N THR A 155 -9.60 1.30 18.30
CA THR A 155 -9.37 0.97 19.71
C THR A 155 -9.78 -0.48 19.96
N ILE A 156 -8.93 -1.23 20.65
CA ILE A 156 -9.19 -2.65 20.96
C ILE A 156 -10.51 -2.79 21.72
N GLY A 157 -11.38 -3.71 21.28
CA GLY A 157 -12.68 -3.99 21.90
C GLY A 157 -13.81 -3.03 21.52
N VAL A 158 -13.52 -1.98 20.74
CA VAL A 158 -14.52 -0.94 20.38
C VAL A 158 -15.09 -1.21 18.99
N TYR A 159 -16.42 -1.14 18.85
CA TYR A 159 -17.15 -1.37 17.59
C TYR A 159 -17.21 -0.14 16.67
N THR A 160 -16.46 0.91 17.00
CA THR A 160 -16.41 2.16 16.25
C THR A 160 -14.95 2.48 15.99
N ALA A 161 -14.61 2.62 14.72
CA ALA A 161 -13.35 3.18 14.25
C ALA A 161 -13.54 4.66 13.91
N LYS A 162 -12.43 5.39 13.77
CA LYS A 162 -12.43 6.72 13.17
C LYS A 162 -11.65 6.70 11.86
N ILE A 163 -12.22 7.23 10.79
CA ILE A 163 -11.53 7.52 9.52
C ILE A 163 -11.58 9.03 9.32
N ASN A 164 -10.43 9.69 9.33
CA ASN A 164 -10.34 11.17 9.27
C ASN A 164 -11.29 11.83 10.29
N ASP A 165 -11.22 11.34 11.53
CA ASP A 165 -12.03 11.74 12.68
C ASP A 165 -13.54 11.48 12.59
N LYS A 166 -14.04 10.95 11.47
CA LYS A 166 -15.43 10.51 11.31
C LYS A 166 -15.61 9.08 11.84
N ASP A 167 -16.66 8.87 12.61
CA ASP A 167 -16.98 7.56 13.18
C ASP A 167 -17.49 6.60 12.10
N VAL A 168 -16.95 5.39 12.10
CA VAL A 168 -17.33 4.29 11.20
C VAL A 168 -17.60 3.05 12.04
N LYS A 169 -18.78 2.45 11.87
CA LYS A 169 -19.17 1.25 12.60
C LYS A 169 -18.41 0.04 12.06
N LEU A 170 -17.92 -0.78 12.99
CA LEU A 170 -17.27 -2.05 12.70
C LEU A 170 -18.26 -3.20 12.85
N ASP A 171 -18.08 -4.16 11.96
CA ASP A 171 -18.79 -5.44 11.96
C ASP A 171 -18.34 -6.38 13.10
N ALA A 172 -17.10 -6.22 13.56
CA ALA A 172 -16.53 -6.83 14.75
C ALA A 172 -15.41 -5.92 15.30
N PRO A 173 -15.18 -5.90 16.62
CA PRO A 173 -14.21 -5.00 17.20
C PRO A 173 -12.78 -5.47 16.91
N PRO A 174 -11.79 -4.57 16.91
CA PRO A 174 -10.39 -4.96 16.87
C PRO A 174 -10.05 -5.78 18.11
N ILE A 175 -9.29 -6.86 17.94
CA ILE A 175 -8.90 -7.75 19.05
C ILE A 175 -7.41 -8.05 18.98
N ILE A 176 -6.83 -8.41 20.12
CA ILE A 176 -5.44 -8.88 20.19
C ILE A 176 -5.45 -10.40 20.27
N ARG A 177 -4.70 -11.04 19.38
CA ARG A 177 -4.43 -12.49 19.37
C ARG A 177 -2.99 -12.72 18.93
N GLU A 178 -2.28 -13.66 19.55
CA GLU A 178 -0.85 -13.91 19.28
C GLU A 178 0.03 -12.63 19.35
N GLY A 179 -0.33 -11.67 20.21
CA GLY A 179 0.38 -10.39 20.33
C GLY A 179 0.26 -9.48 19.09
N ARG A 180 -0.73 -9.72 18.22
CA ARG A 180 -1.05 -8.88 17.04
C ARG A 180 -2.48 -8.40 17.09
N THR A 181 -2.71 -7.24 16.50
CA THR A 181 -4.07 -6.68 16.35
C THR A 181 -4.72 -7.24 15.11
N PHE A 182 -5.92 -7.78 15.28
CA PHE A 182 -6.77 -8.31 14.23
C PHE A 182 -7.99 -7.43 14.02
N VAL A 183 -8.37 -7.23 12.76
CA VAL A 183 -9.54 -6.43 12.36
C VAL A 183 -10.36 -7.15 11.29
N PRO A 184 -11.65 -6.79 11.12
CA PRO A 184 -12.46 -7.30 10.01
C PRO A 184 -11.83 -6.92 8.67
N ILE A 185 -11.60 -7.91 7.81
CA ILE A 185 -10.95 -7.67 6.52
C ILE A 185 -11.68 -6.65 5.66
N ARG A 186 -13.02 -6.72 5.63
CA ARG A 186 -13.84 -5.83 4.82
C ARG A 186 -13.63 -4.36 5.20
N PHE A 187 -13.63 -4.07 6.50
CA PHE A 187 -13.42 -2.71 6.99
C PHE A 187 -12.06 -2.16 6.53
N ILE A 188 -10.98 -2.91 6.75
CA ILE A 188 -9.65 -2.42 6.43
C ILE A 188 -9.47 -2.26 4.91
N SER A 189 -10.00 -3.17 4.10
CA SER A 189 -9.94 -3.05 2.64
C SER A 189 -10.77 -1.88 2.10
N GLU A 190 -11.99 -1.67 2.60
CA GLU A 190 -12.82 -0.53 2.21
C GLU A 190 -12.17 0.80 2.61
N ALA A 191 -11.52 0.86 3.77
CA ALA A 191 -10.78 2.05 4.21
C ALA A 191 -9.61 2.41 3.28
N PHE A 192 -9.05 1.43 2.56
CA PHE A 192 -8.04 1.62 1.51
C PHE A 192 -8.63 1.75 0.10
N GLY A 193 -9.95 1.67 -0.07
CA GLY A 193 -10.59 1.63 -1.40
C GLY A 193 -10.31 0.35 -2.19
N ALA A 194 -9.91 -0.73 -1.51
CA ALA A 194 -9.61 -2.02 -2.11
C ALA A 194 -10.86 -2.90 -2.20
N GLN A 195 -10.89 -3.79 -3.20
CA GLN A 195 -11.92 -4.81 -3.35
C GLN A 195 -11.53 -6.07 -2.58
N VAL A 196 -12.51 -6.75 -1.97
CA VAL A 196 -12.31 -8.07 -1.32
C VAL A 196 -13.18 -9.11 -2.00
N LEU A 197 -12.57 -10.24 -2.35
CA LEU A 197 -13.24 -11.45 -2.84
C LEU A 197 -13.03 -12.57 -1.84
N TRP A 198 -14.06 -13.41 -1.67
CA TRP A 198 -14.03 -14.57 -0.78
C TRP A 198 -14.27 -15.84 -1.60
N ASP A 199 -13.39 -16.81 -1.41
CA ASP A 199 -13.54 -18.17 -1.91
C ASP A 199 -13.78 -19.11 -0.72
N GLY A 200 -15.01 -19.62 -0.62
CA GLY A 200 -15.40 -20.51 0.47
C GLY A 200 -14.80 -21.91 0.37
N THR A 201 -14.48 -22.37 -0.84
CA THR A 201 -13.92 -23.70 -1.09
C THR A 201 -12.45 -23.74 -0.65
N GLU A 202 -11.67 -22.75 -1.06
CA GLU A 202 -10.27 -22.63 -0.66
C GLU A 202 -10.09 -21.96 0.72
N ARG A 203 -11.17 -21.41 1.29
CA ARG A 203 -11.14 -20.53 2.47
C ARG A 203 -10.13 -19.40 2.27
N LYS A 204 -10.18 -18.78 1.10
CA LYS A 204 -9.22 -17.79 0.62
C LYS A 204 -9.87 -16.42 0.52
N VAL A 205 -9.14 -15.40 0.95
CA VAL A 205 -9.45 -13.99 0.74
C VAL A 205 -8.52 -13.45 -0.33
N THR A 206 -9.08 -12.77 -1.31
CA THR A 206 -8.33 -12.01 -2.32
C THR A 206 -8.63 -10.52 -2.14
N ILE A 207 -7.60 -9.71 -1.94
CA ILE A 207 -7.70 -8.25 -1.85
C ILE A 207 -7.05 -7.65 -3.08
N ILE A 208 -7.74 -6.72 -3.74
CA ILE A 208 -7.28 -6.12 -5.00
C ILE A 208 -7.34 -4.61 -4.88
N TYR A 209 -6.22 -3.93 -5.15
CA TYR A 209 -6.15 -2.48 -5.18
C TYR A 209 -5.24 -1.96 -6.32
N PRO A 210 -5.67 -0.94 -7.08
CA PRO A 210 -7.06 -0.49 -7.19
C PRO A 210 -8.00 -1.61 -7.68
N PRO A 211 -9.32 -1.52 -7.39
CA PRO A 211 -10.31 -2.50 -7.85
C PRO A 211 -10.27 -2.71 -9.37
N SER A 212 -10.67 -3.90 -9.86
CA SER A 212 -10.75 -4.14 -11.30
C SER A 212 -11.87 -3.30 -11.93
N GLY A 213 -11.55 -2.47 -12.92
CA GLY A 213 -12.53 -1.64 -13.65
C GLY A 213 -12.58 -0.16 -13.24
N SER A 214 -11.64 0.31 -12.41
CA SER A 214 -11.39 1.72 -12.11
C SER A 214 -10.44 2.38 -13.10
#